data_AF-A0A8S2WGN2-F1
#
_entry.id   AF-A0A8S2WGN2-F1
#
_cell.length_a   1.000
_cell.length_b   1.000
_cell.length_c   1.000
_cell.angle_alpha   90.00
_cell.angle_beta   90.00
_cell.angle_gamma   90.00
#
_symmetry.space_group_name_H-M   'P 1'
#
loop_
_entity.id
_entity.type
_entity.pdbx_description
1 polymer ?
#
loop_
_entity_poly.entity_id
_entity_poly.type
_entity_poly.pdbx_seq_one_letter_code
_entity_poly.pdbx_strand_id
1 'polypeptide(L)'
;ESDPFVHIYLDDKHQTQKTKVKSNTKNPYWNEIFVFNHLKGQNILHIDVYDKELLFNDKIGSLKINLQDLYENKHIDNWYNLPSRFGVSSNEEIHLILDYQPLQL
;
A
#
# COMPACT_ATOMS: atom_id res chain seq x y z
N GLU A 1 -20.97 3.05 6.99
CA GLU A 1 -19.81 3.09 7.91
C GLU A 1 -18.66 2.45 7.15
N SER A 2 -17.43 2.93 7.32
CA SER A 2 -16.28 2.35 6.59
C SER A 2 -15.38 1.60 7.56
N ASP A 3 -15.01 0.40 7.15
CA ASP A 3 -14.12 -0.54 7.80
C ASP A 3 -12.86 -0.78 6.93
N PRO A 4 -11.99 0.23 6.74
CA PRO A 4 -10.91 0.14 5.76
C PRO A 4 -9.75 -0.79 6.16
N PHE A 5 -9.15 -1.40 5.14
CA PHE A 5 -7.91 -2.16 5.23
C PHE A 5 -7.11 -2.08 3.92
N VAL A 6 -5.83 -2.46 3.96
CA VAL A 6 -4.91 -2.33 2.84
C VAL A 6 -4.31 -3.68 2.48
N HIS A 7 -4.27 -3.99 1.18
CA HIS A 7 -3.46 -5.06 0.60
C HIS A 7 -2.18 -4.47 0.00
N ILE A 8 -1.05 -5.11 0.26
CA ILE A 8 0.29 -4.66 -0.14
C ILE A 8 1.05 -5.83 -0.77
N TYR A 9 1.61 -5.64 -1.96
CA TYR A 9 2.38 -6.68 -2.67
C TYR A 9 3.40 -6.10 -3.66
N LEU A 10 4.42 -6.90 -4.02
CA LEU A 10 5.47 -6.53 -4.98
C LEU A 10 5.23 -7.20 -6.34
N ASP A 11 5.07 -6.41 -7.40
CA ASP A 11 4.79 -6.78 -8.81
C ASP A 11 3.62 -7.76 -9.01
N ASP A 12 3.78 -9.00 -8.54
CA ASP A 12 2.76 -10.04 -8.53
C ASP A 12 2.07 -10.17 -7.16
N LYS A 13 0.89 -10.79 -7.16
CA LYS A 13 0.05 -10.93 -5.96
C LYS A 13 0.45 -12.13 -5.08
N HIS A 14 1.51 -12.88 -5.40
CA HIS A 14 1.84 -14.11 -4.68
C HIS A 14 2.25 -13.84 -3.23
N GLN A 15 2.92 -12.72 -2.95
CA GLN A 15 3.30 -12.31 -1.60
C GLN A 15 2.42 -11.18 -1.06
N THR A 16 1.10 -11.26 -1.27
CA THR A 16 0.18 -10.24 -0.72
C THR A 16 0.12 -10.29 0.79
N GLN A 17 0.48 -9.19 1.44
CA GLN A 17 0.27 -8.95 2.87
C GLN A 17 -0.89 -7.98 3.07
N LYS A 18 -1.50 -7.96 4.25
CA LYS A 18 -2.64 -7.10 4.55
C LYS A 18 -2.62 -6.52 5.95
N THR A 19 -3.15 -5.31 6.09
CA THR A 19 -3.36 -4.69 7.41
C THR A 19 -4.55 -5.30 8.14
N LYS A 20 -4.69 -4.95 9.43
CA LYS A 20 -5.93 -5.14 10.16
C LYS A 20 -7.02 -4.22 9.61
N VAL A 21 -8.25 -4.69 9.67
CA VAL A 21 -9.45 -3.88 9.44
C VAL A 21 -9.60 -2.88 10.58
N LYS A 22 -9.84 -1.61 10.25
CA LYS A 22 -10.13 -0.56 11.22
C LYS A 22 -11.60 -0.21 11.15
N SER A 23 -12.36 -0.50 12.19
CA SER A 23 -13.81 -0.34 12.15
C SER A 23 -14.28 1.11 12.25
N ASN A 24 -15.32 1.44 11.51
CA ASN A 24 -16.05 2.71 11.54
C ASN A 24 -15.17 3.97 11.52
N THR A 25 -14.24 4.04 10.55
CA THR A 25 -13.36 5.20 10.39
C THR A 25 -13.08 5.51 8.93
N LYS A 26 -13.01 6.80 8.60
CA LYS A 26 -12.52 7.32 7.31
C LYS A 26 -11.05 7.75 7.34
N ASN A 27 -10.45 7.79 8.54
CA ASN A 27 -9.06 8.15 8.76
C ASN A 27 -8.38 7.02 9.57
N PRO A 28 -8.24 5.83 8.99
CA PRO A 28 -7.63 4.71 9.67
C PRO A 28 -6.15 4.96 9.97
N TYR A 29 -5.74 4.64 11.21
CA TYR A 29 -4.33 4.55 11.58
C TYR A 29 -3.97 3.08 11.80
N TRP A 30 -3.28 2.49 10.82
CA TRP A 30 -2.84 1.09 10.90
C TRP A 30 -1.59 0.94 11.74
N ASN A 31 -0.53 1.72 11.44
CA ASN A 31 0.79 1.63 12.07
C ASN A 31 1.34 0.19 12.05
N GLU A 32 1.31 -0.43 10.87
CA GLU A 32 1.73 -1.81 10.66
C GLU A 32 2.95 -1.84 9.72
N ILE A 33 3.90 -2.72 10.02
CA ILE A 33 5.14 -2.88 9.27
C ILE A 33 5.06 -4.19 8.49
N PHE A 34 5.38 -4.12 7.19
CA PHE A 34 5.45 -5.27 6.31
C PHE A 34 6.87 -5.42 5.79
N VAL A 35 7.37 -6.66 5.82
CA VAL A 35 8.71 -6.99 5.32
C VAL A 35 8.54 -7.88 4.10
N PHE A 36 9.19 -7.50 3.00
CA PHE A 36 9.20 -8.27 1.77
C PHE A 36 10.62 -8.74 1.49
N ASN A 37 10.78 -10.02 1.18
CA ASN A 37 12.03 -10.53 0.64
C ASN A 37 12.12 -10.12 -0.83
N HIS A 38 12.72 -8.96 -1.08
CA HIS A 38 12.89 -8.40 -2.41
C HIS A 38 13.71 -9.33 -3.30
N LEU A 39 13.12 -9.78 -4.40
CA LEU A 39 13.81 -10.55 -5.44
C LEU A 39 14.22 -9.62 -6.57
N LYS A 40 15.40 -9.89 -7.16
CA LYS A 40 15.88 -9.14 -8.32
C LYS A 40 14.84 -9.13 -9.44
N GLY A 41 14.46 -7.94 -9.89
CA GLY A 41 13.44 -7.73 -10.92
C GLY A 41 12.12 -7.20 -10.38
N GLN A 42 11.88 -7.27 -9.06
CA GLN A 42 10.71 -6.67 -8.43
C GLN A 42 10.86 -5.15 -8.31
N ASN A 43 10.02 -4.38 -8.99
CA ASN A 43 10.22 -2.92 -9.07
C ASN A 43 8.99 -2.09 -8.69
N ILE A 44 7.80 -2.69 -8.62
CA ILE A 44 6.57 -1.99 -8.31
C ILE A 44 6.00 -2.50 -6.99
N LEU A 45 5.84 -1.59 -6.03
CA LEU A 45 5.02 -1.82 -4.85
C LEU A 45 3.58 -1.42 -5.15
N HIS A 46 2.67 -2.37 -4.98
CA HIS A 46 1.24 -2.16 -5.13
C HIS A 46 0.57 -1.99 -3.78
N ILE A 47 -0.31 -1.00 -3.72
CA ILE A 47 -1.14 -0.68 -2.55
C ILE A 47 -2.59 -0.65 -3.03
N ASP A 48 -3.41 -1.56 -2.54
CA ASP A 48 -4.85 -1.59 -2.81
C ASP A 48 -5.61 -1.35 -1.50
N VAL A 49 -6.42 -0.29 -1.44
CA VAL A 49 -7.21 0.07 -0.25
C VAL A 49 -8.66 -0.37 -0.47
N TYR A 50 -9.21 -1.04 0.53
CA TYR A 50 -10.54 -1.61 0.50
C TYR A 50 -11.37 -1.18 1.71
N ASP A 51 -12.68 -1.09 1.51
CA ASP A 51 -13.67 -1.06 2.57
C ASP A 51 -14.20 -2.48 2.80
N LYS A 52 -14.22 -2.94 4.06
CA LYS A 52 -14.72 -4.28 4.36
C LYS A 52 -16.24 -4.28 4.35
N GLU A 53 -16.81 -5.20 3.59
CA GLU A 53 -18.25 -5.37 3.41
C GLU A 53 -18.66 -6.83 3.64
N LEU A 54 -19.95 -7.08 3.84
CA LEU A 54 -20.46 -8.42 4.16
C LEU A 54 -20.29 -9.43 3.02
N LEU A 55 -20.47 -8.99 1.77
CA LEU A 55 -20.44 -9.87 0.59
C LEU A 55 -19.15 -9.69 -0.22
N PHE A 56 -18.87 -8.46 -0.65
CA PHE A 56 -17.71 -8.14 -1.47
C PHE A 56 -17.11 -6.83 -0.97
N ASN A 57 -15.85 -6.87 -0.55
CA ASN A 57 -15.12 -5.68 -0.14
C ASN A 57 -15.12 -4.65 -1.28
N ASP A 58 -15.49 -3.42 -0.97
CA ASP A 58 -15.44 -2.35 -1.96
C ASP A 58 -14.01 -1.86 -2.11
N LYS A 59 -13.59 -1.55 -3.34
CA LYS A 59 -12.24 -1.03 -3.58
C LYS A 59 -12.30 0.49 -3.60
N ILE A 60 -11.68 1.11 -2.60
CA ILE A 60 -11.60 2.56 -2.43
C ILE A 60 -10.64 3.13 -3.47
N GLY A 61 -9.41 2.63 -3.49
CA GLY A 61 -8.37 3.16 -4.37
C GLY A 61 -7.20 2.21 -4.56
N SER A 62 -6.29 2.59 -5.46
CA SER A 62 -5.04 1.87 -5.67
C SER A 62 -3.90 2.77 -6.08
N LEU A 63 -2.71 2.42 -5.62
CA LEU A 63 -1.47 3.10 -5.89
C LEU A 63 -0.41 2.09 -6.34
N LYS A 64 0.42 2.51 -7.29
CA LYS A 64 1.62 1.79 -7.74
C LYS A 64 2.82 2.69 -7.52
N ILE A 65 3.81 2.23 -6.77
CA ILE A 65 5.03 2.97 -6.48
C ILE A 65 6.17 2.27 -7.20
N ASN A 66 6.90 2.99 -8.05
CA ASN A 66 8.16 2.51 -8.58
C ASN A 66 9.23 2.62 -7.49
N LEU A 67 9.86 1.50 -7.16
CA LEU A 67 10.84 1.41 -6.08
C LEU A 67 12.23 1.94 -6.45
N GLN A 68 12.45 2.37 -7.70
CA GLN A 68 13.73 2.96 -8.13
C GLN A 68 14.18 4.10 -7.23
N ASP A 69 13.28 5.05 -6.93
CA ASP A 69 13.57 6.19 -6.05
C ASP A 69 13.93 5.72 -4.63
N LEU A 70 13.30 4.65 -4.14
CA LEU A 70 13.62 4.06 -2.84
C LEU A 70 15.01 3.41 -2.83
N TYR A 71 15.39 2.74 -3.93
CA TYR A 71 16.72 2.11 -4.02
C TYR A 71 17.84 3.14 -3.97
N GLU A 72 17.62 4.33 -4.48
CA GLU A 72 18.56 5.46 -4.46
C GLU A 72 18.59 6.16 -3.10
N ASN A 73 17.42 6.52 -2.57
CA ASN A 73 17.30 7.31 -1.34
C ASN A 73 17.35 6.48 -0.04
N LYS A 74 17.17 5.16 -0.14
CA LYS A 74 17.10 4.17 0.97
C LYS A 74 15.93 4.33 1.93
N HIS A 75 15.39 5.53 2.06
CA HIS A 75 14.28 5.87 2.93
C HIS A 75 13.35 6.86 2.23
N ILE A 76 12.05 6.62 2.32
CA ILE A 76 11.02 7.53 1.83
C ILE A 76 9.91 7.59 2.89
N ASP A 77 9.53 8.80 3.28
CA ASP A 77 8.39 9.08 4.14
C ASP A 77 7.53 10.11 3.40
N ASN A 78 6.35 9.68 2.91
CA ASN A 78 5.52 10.55 2.09
C ASN A 78 4.03 10.21 2.13
N TRP A 79 3.22 11.23 1.85
CA TRP A 79 1.81 11.09 1.52
C TRP A 79 1.64 10.86 0.03
N TYR A 80 0.79 9.90 -0.32
CA TYR A 80 0.49 9.54 -1.69
C TYR A 80 -1.01 9.68 -1.93
N ASN A 81 -1.38 10.37 -3.01
CA ASN A 81 -2.77 10.36 -3.48
C ASN A 81 -3.19 8.93 -3.82
N LEU A 82 -4.45 8.58 -3.51
CA LEU A 82 -5.08 7.31 -3.83
C LEU A 82 -6.09 7.48 -4.97
N PRO A 83 -5.68 7.30 -6.24
CA PRO A 83 -6.62 7.30 -7.34
C PRO A 83 -7.77 6.30 -7.11
N SER A 84 -8.99 6.81 -7.26
CA SER A 84 -10.20 5.99 -7.22
C SER A 84 -10.26 5.01 -8.40
N ARG A 85 -11.23 4.07 -8.36
CA ARG A 85 -11.43 3.01 -9.38
C ARG A 85 -11.34 3.44 -10.86
N PHE A 86 -11.65 4.69 -11.19
CA PHE A 86 -11.66 5.20 -12.57
C PHE A 86 -10.48 6.12 -12.91
N GLY A 87 -9.46 6.20 -12.05
CA GLY A 87 -8.33 7.11 -12.24
C GLY A 87 -8.70 8.58 -12.04
N VAL A 88 -9.90 8.87 -11.51
CA VAL A 88 -10.29 10.20 -11.07
C VAL A 88 -9.55 10.49 -9.77
N SER A 89 -8.87 11.62 -9.74
CA SER A 89 -8.26 12.18 -8.53
C SER A 89 -9.31 12.30 -7.44
N SER A 90 -9.11 11.59 -6.33
CA SER A 90 -9.82 11.83 -5.08
C SER A 90 -8.94 12.73 -4.19
N ASN A 91 -9.53 13.31 -3.15
CA ASN A 91 -8.79 13.95 -2.07
C ASN A 91 -8.36 12.92 -1.01
N GLU A 92 -8.25 11.65 -1.39
CA GLU A 92 -7.87 10.56 -0.48
C GLU A 92 -6.38 10.32 -0.61
N GLU A 93 -5.73 10.17 0.54
CA GLU A 93 -4.29 9.99 0.61
C GLU A 93 -3.95 8.83 1.55
N ILE A 94 -2.80 8.21 1.32
CA ILE A 94 -2.19 7.24 2.22
C ILE A 94 -0.78 7.69 2.58
N HIS A 95 -0.46 7.61 3.87
CA HIS A 95 0.88 7.84 4.37
C HIS A 95 1.66 6.53 4.38
N LEU A 96 2.83 6.51 3.76
CA LEU A 96 3.70 5.34 3.71
C LEU A 96 5.12 5.73 4.10
N ILE A 97 5.75 4.87 4.90
CA ILE A 97 7.16 4.90 5.19
C ILE A 97 7.77 3.66 4.56
N LEU A 98 8.76 3.86 3.70
CA LEU A 98 9.44 2.82 2.94
C LEU A 98 10.93 2.85 3.28
N ASP A 99 11.47 1.70 3.63
CA ASP A 99 12.89 1.51 3.90
C ASP A 99 13.44 0.40 2.99
N TYR A 100 14.61 0.63 2.40
CA TYR A 100 15.32 -0.36 1.61
C TYR A 100 16.68 -0.69 2.20
N GLN A 101 16.82 -1.94 2.63
CA GLN A 101 18.06 -2.50 3.12
C GLN A 101 18.64 -3.47 2.08
N PRO A 102 19.71 -3.09 1.36
CA PRO A 102 20.39 -4.04 0.49
C PRO A 102 21.04 -5.14 1.33
N LEU A 103 21.00 -6.38 0.84
CA LEU A 103 21.78 -7.48 1.41
C LEU A 103 23.27 -7.07 1.40
N GLN A 104 23.88 -7.05 2.57
CA GLN A 104 25.34 -6.89 2.68
C GLN A 104 25.96 -8.24 2.32
N LEU A 105 26.65 -8.28 1.17
CA LEU A 105 27.47 -9.42 0.75
C LEU A 105 28.88 -9.32 1.33
#